data_AF-A0A850SBG5-F1
#
_entry.id   AF-A0A850SBG5-F1
#
_cell.length_a   1.000
_cell.length_b   1.000
_cell.length_c   1.000
_cell.angle_alpha   90.00
_cell.angle_beta   90.00
_cell.angle_gamma   90.00
#
_symmetry.space_group_name_H-M   'P 1'
#
loop_
_entity.id
_entity.type
_entity.pdbx_description
1 polymer ?
#
loop_
_entity_poly.entity_id
_entity_poly.type
_entity_poly.pdbx_seq_one_letter_code
_entity_poly.pdbx_strand_id
1 'polypeptide(L)'
;MNEASISTALEQFQKEERQVRDKVLRLKRLKNIIWLVIALPTTVLAALIAYNHTTMEPQALAEFAIPLLKWGSLACTIIYLAYIVMHMPLVRAIYQAKSEIYPRYNAAAADTEQKTFQWQSYFSKDEKSSSSGKTAALLLGAKVFSLFMLIIFYQFSWIHALGRIGVELNNEHYSFMGFIDFALFSSLVLFAVVLIFTRVSSLAKKTS
;
A
#
# COMPACT_ATOMS: atom_id res chain seq x y z
N MET A 1 -24.15 28.82 26.53
CA MET A 1 -23.73 27.48 26.08
C MET A 1 -23.17 26.77 27.31
N ASN A 2 -23.71 25.62 27.73
CA ASN A 2 -23.33 24.98 29.00
C ASN A 2 -21.98 24.28 28.89
N GLU A 3 -21.06 24.51 29.85
CA GLU A 3 -19.76 23.84 29.93
C GLU A 3 -19.87 22.30 29.86
N ALA A 4 -20.94 21.74 30.43
CA ALA A 4 -21.25 20.30 30.37
C ALA A 4 -21.52 19.78 28.93
N SER A 5 -22.10 20.61 28.05
CA SER A 5 -22.30 20.22 26.64
C SER A 5 -21.00 20.25 25.83
N ILE A 6 -20.07 21.14 26.20
CA ILE A 6 -18.76 21.28 25.55
C ILE A 6 -17.85 20.13 25.98
N SER A 7 -17.83 19.78 27.27
CA SER A 7 -17.04 18.63 27.77
C SER A 7 -17.49 17.30 27.16
N THR A 8 -18.80 17.07 27.05
CA THR A 8 -19.35 15.85 26.45
C THR A 8 -19.01 15.74 24.95
N ALA A 9 -19.06 16.86 24.21
CA ALA A 9 -18.66 16.91 22.81
C ALA A 9 -17.15 16.69 22.62
N LEU A 10 -16.33 17.18 23.56
CA LEU A 10 -14.88 17.00 23.56
C LEU A 10 -14.49 15.54 23.79
N GLU A 11 -15.13 14.86 24.75
CA GLU A 11 -14.94 13.43 25.02
C GLU A 11 -15.36 12.58 23.82
N GLN A 12 -16.49 12.91 23.20
CA GLN A 12 -16.95 12.22 22.00
C GLN A 12 -15.97 12.40 20.83
N PHE A 13 -15.44 13.61 20.62
CA PHE A 13 -14.40 13.87 19.64
C PHE A 13 -13.14 13.03 19.88
N GLN A 14 -12.62 13.02 21.12
CA GLN A 14 -11.42 12.26 21.46
C GLN A 14 -11.61 10.76 21.21
N LYS A 15 -12.82 10.24 21.49
CA LYS A 15 -13.18 8.85 21.23
C LYS A 15 -13.25 8.54 19.73
N GLU A 16 -13.92 9.38 18.94
CA GLU A 16 -14.02 9.24 17.48
C GLU A 16 -12.64 9.33 16.80
N GLU A 17 -11.81 10.31 17.19
CA GLU A 17 -10.45 10.48 16.67
C GLU A 17 -9.56 9.28 17.01
N ARG A 18 -9.60 8.81 18.26
CA ARG A 18 -8.82 7.63 18.69
C ARG A 18 -9.25 6.37 17.93
N GLN A 19 -10.54 6.18 17.69
CA GLN A 19 -11.05 5.06 16.88
C GLN A 19 -10.54 5.10 15.43
N VAL A 20 -10.53 6.27 14.80
CA VAL A 20 -9.97 6.44 13.45
C VAL A 20 -8.47 6.14 13.46
N ARG A 21 -7.72 6.70 14.43
CA ARG A 21 -6.28 6.46 14.54
C ARG A 21 -5.95 4.98 14.75
N ASP A 22 -6.69 4.28 15.61
CA ASP A 22 -6.50 2.84 15.84
C ASP A 22 -6.78 2.02 14.57
N LYS A 23 -7.83 2.35 13.81
CA LYS A 23 -8.10 1.71 12.51
C LYS A 23 -6.95 1.92 11.52
N VAL A 24 -6.45 3.15 11.40
CA VAL A 24 -5.32 3.48 10.51
C VAL A 24 -4.05 2.74 10.94
N LEU A 25 -3.74 2.70 12.24
CA LEU A 25 -2.58 1.99 12.76
C LEU A 25 -2.66 0.47 12.57
N ARG A 26 -3.86 -0.14 12.73
CA ARG A 26 -4.07 -1.56 12.43
C ARG A 26 -3.81 -1.86 10.96
N LEU A 27 -4.37 -1.06 10.06
CA LEU A 27 -4.13 -1.19 8.62
C LEU A 27 -2.65 -0.99 8.27
N LYS A 28 -1.97 0.00 8.88
CA LYS A 28 -0.53 0.21 8.71
C LYS A 28 0.29 -1.02 9.14
N ARG A 29 -0.03 -1.63 10.30
CA ARG A 29 0.64 -2.85 10.77
C ARG A 29 0.43 -4.01 9.80
N LEU A 30 -0.81 -4.21 9.34
CA LEU A 30 -1.13 -5.25 8.38
C LEU A 30 -0.35 -5.08 7.08
N LYS A 31 -0.27 -3.85 6.54
CA LYS A 31 0.53 -3.52 5.36
C LYS A 31 2.04 -3.78 5.56
N ASN A 32 2.56 -3.58 6.76
CA ASN A 32 3.96 -3.92 7.08
C ASN A 32 4.18 -5.43 7.22
N ILE A 33 3.23 -6.18 7.79
CA ILE A 33 3.31 -7.65 7.86
C ILE A 33 3.32 -8.23 6.45
N ILE A 34 2.39 -7.77 5.60
CA ILE A 34 2.35 -8.14 4.17
C ILE A 34 3.70 -7.89 3.50
N TRP A 35 4.31 -6.73 3.76
CA TRP A 35 5.62 -6.40 3.23
C TRP A 35 6.71 -7.41 3.64
N LEU A 36 6.77 -7.75 4.93
CA LEU A 36 7.73 -8.72 5.45
C LEU A 36 7.53 -10.12 4.85
N VAL A 37 6.27 -10.53 4.69
CA VAL A 37 5.88 -11.83 4.10
C VAL A 37 6.29 -11.93 2.63
N ILE A 38 6.48 -10.82 1.91
CA ILE A 38 7.03 -10.82 0.55
C ILE A 38 8.56 -10.74 0.57
N ALA A 39 9.09 -9.79 1.34
CA ALA A 39 10.52 -9.50 1.33
C ALA A 39 11.36 -10.72 1.76
N LEU A 40 10.95 -11.43 2.81
CA LEU A 40 11.67 -12.61 3.31
C LEU A 40 11.75 -13.73 2.26
N PRO A 41 10.64 -14.28 1.74
CA PRO A 41 10.71 -15.32 0.72
C PRO A 41 11.45 -14.90 -0.55
N THR A 42 11.29 -13.65 -1.01
CA THR A 42 12.03 -13.15 -2.17
C THR A 42 13.53 -13.12 -1.91
N THR A 43 13.98 -12.65 -0.74
CA THR A 43 15.41 -12.65 -0.39
C THR A 43 15.97 -14.07 -0.26
N VAL A 44 15.22 -14.98 0.36
CA VAL A 44 15.60 -16.40 0.50
C VAL A 44 15.71 -17.06 -0.88
N LEU A 45 14.73 -16.84 -1.76
CA LEU A 45 14.74 -17.39 -3.12
C LEU A 45 15.93 -16.85 -3.92
N ALA A 46 16.18 -15.54 -3.87
CA ALA A 46 17.32 -14.94 -4.56
C ALA A 46 18.65 -15.50 -4.05
N ALA A 47 18.79 -15.67 -2.73
CA ALA A 47 19.98 -16.27 -2.12
C ALA A 47 20.15 -17.75 -2.53
N LEU A 48 19.07 -18.52 -2.58
CA LEU A 48 19.09 -19.92 -3.04
C LEU A 48 19.49 -20.04 -4.51
N ILE A 49 18.96 -19.17 -5.37
CA ILE A 49 19.34 -19.15 -6.80
C ILE A 49 20.81 -18.76 -6.93
N ALA A 50 21.27 -17.74 -6.21
CA ALA A 50 22.66 -17.31 -6.23
C ALA A 50 23.63 -18.39 -5.73
N TYR A 51 23.29 -19.07 -4.64
CA TYR A 51 24.09 -20.18 -4.10
C TYR A 51 24.19 -21.35 -5.09
N ASN A 52 23.06 -21.72 -5.71
CA ASN A 52 23.02 -22.84 -6.64
C ASN A 52 23.58 -22.51 -8.04
N HIS A 53 23.77 -21.23 -8.37
CA HIS A 53 24.37 -20.82 -9.64
C HIS A 53 25.80 -21.34 -9.84
N THR A 54 26.54 -21.59 -8.76
CA THR A 54 27.91 -22.13 -8.82
C THR A 54 27.99 -23.64 -8.64
N THR A 55 26.91 -24.29 -8.22
CA THR A 55 26.91 -25.72 -7.82
C THR A 55 26.02 -26.61 -8.70
N MET A 56 25.09 -26.04 -9.46
CA MET A 56 24.18 -26.76 -10.35
C MET A 56 24.44 -26.44 -11.81
N GLU A 57 24.15 -27.40 -12.70
CA GLU A 57 24.11 -27.10 -14.12
C GLU A 57 23.02 -26.06 -14.44
N PRO A 58 23.27 -25.14 -15.39
CA PRO A 58 22.33 -24.05 -15.71
C PRO A 58 20.91 -24.53 -16.05
N GLN A 59 20.79 -25.71 -16.66
CA GLN A 59 19.51 -26.28 -17.04
C GLN A 59 18.70 -26.78 -15.83
N ALA A 60 19.32 -27.54 -14.93
CA ALA A 60 18.68 -27.99 -13.69
C ALA A 60 18.28 -26.81 -12.79
N LEU A 61 19.12 -25.77 -12.74
CA LEU A 61 18.80 -24.54 -12.01
C LEU A 61 17.59 -23.81 -12.62
N ALA A 62 17.51 -23.73 -13.96
CA ALA A 62 16.40 -23.09 -14.65
C ALA A 62 15.10 -23.88 -14.46
N GLU A 63 15.12 -25.21 -14.57
CA GLU A 63 13.94 -26.07 -14.32
C GLU A 63 13.39 -25.91 -12.90
N PHE A 64 14.28 -25.78 -11.90
CA PHE A 64 13.89 -25.47 -10.53
C PHE A 64 13.32 -24.04 -10.38
N ALA A 65 13.95 -23.05 -11.02
CA ALA A 65 13.58 -21.65 -10.86
C ALA A 65 12.28 -21.26 -11.60
N ILE A 66 12.01 -21.83 -12.78
CA ILE A 66 10.85 -21.49 -13.63
C ILE A 66 9.51 -21.54 -12.87
N PRO A 67 9.12 -22.63 -12.18
CA PRO A 67 7.85 -22.67 -11.46
C PRO A 67 7.83 -21.65 -10.30
N LEU A 68 8.95 -21.46 -9.61
CA LEU A 68 9.06 -20.49 -8.52
C LEU A 68 8.92 -19.05 -9.01
N LEU A 69 9.47 -18.74 -10.18
CA LEU A 69 9.37 -17.42 -10.80
C LEU A 69 7.95 -17.16 -11.32
N LYS A 70 7.31 -18.16 -11.96
CA LYS A 70 5.91 -18.07 -12.43
C LYS A 70 4.93 -17.88 -11.27
N TRP A 71 4.96 -18.76 -10.28
CA TRP A 71 4.05 -18.68 -9.14
C TRP A 71 4.40 -17.52 -8.21
N GLY A 72 5.68 -17.16 -8.12
CA GLY A 72 6.15 -15.97 -7.41
C GLY A 72 5.59 -14.68 -8.00
N SER A 73 5.56 -14.54 -9.33
CA SER A 73 4.97 -13.37 -9.98
C SER A 73 3.47 -13.25 -9.69
N LEU A 74 2.74 -14.38 -9.75
CA LEU A 74 1.31 -14.41 -9.43
C LEU A 74 1.05 -14.05 -7.96
N ALA A 75 1.77 -14.67 -7.03
CA ALA A 75 1.63 -14.39 -5.61
C ALA A 75 1.93 -12.92 -5.29
N CYS A 76 3.02 -12.36 -5.84
CA CYS A 76 3.34 -10.95 -5.69
C CYS A 76 2.23 -10.04 -6.25
N THR A 77 1.64 -10.42 -7.37
CA THR A 77 0.53 -9.68 -8.00
C THR A 77 -0.73 -9.68 -7.13
N ILE A 78 -1.14 -10.84 -6.60
CA ILE A 78 -2.28 -10.93 -5.67
C ILE A 78 -2.04 -10.05 -4.44
N ILE A 79 -0.84 -10.09 -3.88
CA ILE A 79 -0.50 -9.30 -2.70
C ILE A 79 -0.46 -7.80 -3.04
N TYR A 80 0.06 -7.42 -4.20
CA TYR A 80 0.04 -6.05 -4.69
C TYR A 80 -1.39 -5.51 -4.82
N LEU A 81 -2.31 -6.28 -5.40
CA LEU A 81 -3.73 -5.94 -5.48
C LEU A 81 -4.32 -5.73 -4.08
N ALA A 82 -4.10 -6.67 -3.16
CA ALA A 82 -4.56 -6.54 -1.78
C ALA A 82 -4.00 -5.28 -1.09
N TYR A 83 -2.72 -4.96 -1.33
CA TYR A 83 -2.06 -3.78 -0.78
C TYR A 83 -2.68 -2.47 -1.27
N ILE A 84 -3.04 -2.40 -2.56
CA ILE A 84 -3.73 -1.26 -3.17
C ILE A 84 -5.15 -1.13 -2.61
N VAL A 85 -5.92 -2.22 -2.59
CA VAL A 85 -7.30 -2.23 -2.09
C VAL A 85 -7.35 -1.78 -0.62
N MET A 86 -6.40 -2.23 0.21
CA MET A 86 -6.27 -1.78 1.61
C MET A 86 -5.96 -0.29 1.75
N HIS A 87 -5.48 0.39 0.71
CA HIS A 87 -5.25 1.83 0.75
C HIS A 87 -6.56 2.63 0.74
N MET A 88 -7.61 2.15 0.06
CA MET A 88 -8.90 2.84 -0.01
C MET A 88 -9.56 3.06 1.37
N PRO A 89 -9.77 2.03 2.22
CA PRO A 89 -10.38 2.23 3.53
C PRO A 89 -9.50 3.08 4.46
N LEU A 90 -8.18 3.03 4.30
CA LEU A 90 -7.25 3.86 5.05
C LEU A 90 -7.42 5.34 4.69
N VAL A 91 -7.43 5.68 3.39
CA VAL A 91 -7.64 7.06 2.95
C VAL A 91 -9.03 7.56 3.32
N ARG A 92 -10.06 6.72 3.18
CA ARG A 92 -11.43 7.06 3.56
C ARG A 92 -11.56 7.38 5.05
N ALA A 93 -10.95 6.57 5.92
CA ALA A 93 -10.99 6.79 7.37
C ALA A 93 -10.32 8.12 7.77
N ILE A 94 -9.17 8.44 7.17
CA ILE A 94 -8.47 9.70 7.44
C ILE A 94 -9.25 10.89 6.84
N TYR A 95 -9.86 10.71 5.67
CA TYR A 95 -10.71 11.73 5.07
C TYR A 95 -11.92 12.04 5.93
N GLN A 96 -12.58 11.02 6.50
CA GLN A 96 -13.70 11.20 7.43
C GLN A 96 -13.29 12.05 8.63
N ALA A 97 -12.11 11.79 9.21
CA ALA A 97 -11.58 12.61 10.28
C ALA A 97 -11.38 14.07 9.87
N LYS A 98 -10.81 14.31 8.68
CA LYS A 98 -10.62 15.65 8.13
C LYS A 98 -11.95 16.37 7.85
N SER A 99 -12.94 15.69 7.30
CA SER A 99 -14.13 16.32 6.71
C SER A 99 -15.31 16.42 7.63
N GLU A 100 -15.39 15.58 8.66
CA GLU A 100 -16.52 15.50 9.59
C GLU A 100 -16.08 15.75 11.04
N ILE A 101 -15.03 15.09 11.50
CA ILE A 101 -14.64 15.09 12.92
C ILE A 101 -14.00 16.43 13.33
N TYR A 102 -13.00 16.91 12.60
CA TYR A 102 -12.32 18.18 12.89
C TYR A 102 -13.23 19.42 12.74
N PRO A 103 -14.06 19.53 11.69
CA PRO A 103 -15.02 20.64 11.58
C PRO A 103 -16.07 20.65 12.69
N ARG A 104 -16.60 19.49 13.10
CA ARG A 104 -17.53 19.38 14.24
C ARG A 104 -16.89 19.84 15.54
N TYR A 105 -15.63 19.48 15.76
CA TYR A 105 -14.86 19.96 16.92
C TYR A 105 -14.65 21.47 16.90
N ASN A 106 -14.16 22.02 15.79
CA ASN A 106 -13.89 23.46 15.68
C ASN A 106 -15.18 24.30 15.77
N ALA A 107 -16.31 23.77 15.32
CA ALA A 107 -17.61 24.41 15.50
C ALA A 107 -18.08 24.42 16.97
N ALA A 108 -17.74 23.39 17.75
CA ALA A 108 -18.09 23.27 19.17
C ALA A 108 -17.12 24.03 20.10
N ALA A 109 -15.85 24.12 19.72
CA ALA A 109 -14.76 24.72 20.51
C ALA A 109 -14.47 26.19 20.16
N ALA A 110 -15.42 26.87 19.50
CA ALA A 110 -15.26 28.14 18.76
C ALA A 110 -14.40 29.24 19.42
N ASP A 111 -14.31 29.27 20.76
CA ASP A 111 -13.63 30.33 21.52
C ASP A 111 -12.41 29.89 22.36
N THR A 112 -12.08 28.59 22.49
CA THR A 112 -11.06 28.11 23.44
C THR A 112 -9.81 27.49 22.80
N GLU A 113 -9.95 26.66 21.77
CA GLU A 113 -8.81 26.05 21.05
C GLU A 113 -9.26 25.47 19.70
N GLN A 114 -8.77 26.03 18.58
CA GLN A 114 -9.00 25.44 17.26
C GLN A 114 -7.97 24.35 16.96
N LYS A 115 -8.42 23.15 16.60
CA LYS A 115 -7.53 22.07 16.15
C LYS A 115 -7.41 22.08 14.62
N THR A 116 -6.17 22.12 14.16
CA THR A 116 -5.84 21.94 12.74
C THR A 116 -5.64 20.47 12.42
N PHE A 117 -6.31 19.97 11.39
CA PHE A 117 -6.13 18.60 10.92
C PHE A 117 -4.71 18.39 10.37
N GLN A 118 -3.99 17.41 10.92
CA GLN A 118 -2.68 17.00 10.43
C GLN A 118 -2.72 15.55 9.92
N TRP A 119 -2.59 15.37 8.60
CA TRP A 119 -2.71 14.05 7.95
C TRP A 119 -1.65 13.04 8.47
N GLN A 120 -0.49 13.55 8.86
CA GLN A 120 0.69 12.77 9.25
C GLN A 120 0.54 12.12 10.63
N SER A 121 -0.16 12.78 11.56
CA SER A 121 -0.32 12.30 12.94
C SER A 121 -1.02 10.95 13.01
N TYR A 122 -1.89 10.64 12.04
CA TYR A 122 -2.58 9.35 11.92
C TYR A 122 -1.65 8.16 11.61
N PHE A 123 -0.45 8.42 11.10
CA PHE A 123 0.53 7.38 10.81
C PHE A 123 1.53 7.17 11.95
N SER A 124 1.50 8.01 12.98
CA SER A 124 2.36 7.90 14.16
C SER A 124 1.56 7.47 15.39
N LYS A 125 2.23 6.77 16.30
CA LYS A 125 1.67 6.45 17.62
C LYS A 125 1.66 7.71 18.51
N ASP A 126 2.61 8.61 18.27
CA ASP A 126 2.82 9.85 19.03
C ASP A 126 2.52 11.08 18.15
N GLU A 127 1.72 12.02 18.64
CA GLU A 127 1.40 13.28 17.94
C GLU A 127 2.62 14.14 17.64
N LYS A 128 3.73 13.93 18.36
CA LYS A 128 4.93 14.76 18.29
C LYS A 128 5.95 14.32 17.24
N SER A 129 5.84 13.13 16.63
CA SER A 129 6.83 12.74 15.62
C SER A 129 6.47 13.28 14.24
N SER A 130 6.86 14.54 14.03
CA SER A 130 6.93 15.20 12.73
C SER A 130 7.99 14.53 11.86
N SER A 131 7.71 13.32 11.36
CA SER A 131 8.30 12.90 10.10
C SER A 131 7.55 13.69 9.04
N SER A 132 8.19 14.70 8.46
CA SER A 132 7.69 15.52 7.34
C SER A 132 6.81 14.68 6.42
N GLY A 133 5.56 15.09 6.19
CA GLY A 133 4.58 14.28 5.46
C GLY A 133 4.99 13.91 4.02
N LYS A 134 5.98 14.61 3.47
CA LYS A 134 6.64 14.24 2.22
C LYS A 134 7.31 12.86 2.34
N THR A 135 7.98 12.59 3.45
CA THR A 135 8.70 11.34 3.73
C THR A 135 7.77 10.13 3.82
N ALA A 136 6.63 10.26 4.49
CA ALA A 136 5.68 9.15 4.64
C ALA A 136 4.98 8.79 3.31
N ALA A 137 4.58 9.81 2.53
CA ALA A 137 4.00 9.61 1.21
C ALA A 137 5.03 9.01 0.23
N LEU A 138 6.28 9.47 0.29
CA LEU A 138 7.37 8.97 -0.54
C LEU A 138 7.74 7.53 -0.18
N LEU A 139 7.74 7.17 1.11
CA LEU A 139 7.93 5.78 1.55
C LEU A 139 6.78 4.85 1.12
N LEU A 140 5.54 5.34 1.15
CA LEU A 140 4.39 4.57 0.66
C LEU A 140 4.45 4.37 -0.86
N GLY A 141 4.75 5.43 -1.61
CA GLY A 141 4.95 5.36 -3.05
C GLY A 141 6.10 4.43 -3.42
N ALA A 142 7.23 4.52 -2.71
CA ALA A 142 8.38 3.65 -2.89
C ALA A 142 8.02 2.18 -2.69
N LYS A 143 7.24 1.82 -1.65
CA LYS A 143 6.79 0.43 -1.45
C LYS A 143 5.93 -0.09 -2.59
N VAL A 144 4.95 0.70 -3.06
CA VAL A 144 4.09 0.31 -4.19
C VAL A 144 4.94 0.12 -5.46
N PHE A 145 5.83 1.07 -5.73
CA PHE A 145 6.74 1.00 -6.88
C PHE A 145 7.73 -0.17 -6.79
N SER A 146 8.28 -0.46 -5.62
CA SER A 146 9.16 -1.60 -5.41
C SER A 146 8.44 -2.94 -5.63
N LEU A 147 7.17 -3.07 -5.24
CA LEU A 147 6.38 -4.28 -5.56
C LEU A 147 6.10 -4.42 -7.04
N PHE A 148 5.77 -3.30 -7.69
CA PHE A 148 5.58 -3.26 -9.13
C PHE A 148 6.85 -3.74 -9.85
N MET A 149 8.00 -3.17 -9.49
CA MET A 149 9.29 -3.58 -10.06
C MET A 149 9.66 -5.02 -9.75
N LEU A 150 9.31 -5.51 -8.55
CA LEU A 150 9.54 -6.91 -8.19
C LEU A 150 8.72 -7.86 -9.08
N ILE A 151 7.46 -7.54 -9.37
CA ILE A 151 6.61 -8.38 -10.24
C ILE A 151 7.17 -8.42 -11.66
N ILE A 152 7.56 -7.27 -12.21
CA ILE A 152 8.22 -7.17 -13.52
C ILE A 152 9.51 -8.00 -13.52
N PHE A 153 10.31 -7.93 -12.46
CA PHE A 153 11.53 -8.72 -12.33
C PHE A 153 11.26 -10.22 -12.34
N TYR A 154 10.24 -10.70 -11.61
CA TYR A 154 9.82 -12.09 -11.64
C TYR A 154 9.37 -12.52 -13.04
N GLN A 155 8.56 -11.71 -13.73
CA GLN A 155 8.10 -11.99 -15.09
C GLN A 155 9.25 -12.07 -16.09
N PHE A 156 10.17 -11.11 -16.06
CA PHE A 156 11.31 -11.07 -16.95
C PHE A 156 12.27 -12.23 -16.68
N SER A 157 12.57 -12.50 -15.40
CA SER A 157 13.40 -13.63 -15.00
C SER A 157 12.80 -14.96 -15.44
N TRP A 158 11.47 -15.10 -15.34
CA TRP A 158 10.76 -16.29 -15.79
C TRP A 158 10.88 -16.52 -17.30
N ILE A 159 10.65 -15.49 -18.13
CA ILE A 159 10.86 -15.58 -19.58
C ILE A 159 12.31 -15.93 -19.91
N HIS A 160 13.26 -15.26 -19.27
CA HIS A 160 14.67 -15.48 -19.52
C HIS A 160 15.09 -16.93 -19.17
N ALA A 161 14.55 -17.48 -18.08
CA ALA A 161 14.78 -18.86 -17.69
C ALA A 161 14.17 -19.86 -18.71
N LEU A 162 12.96 -19.60 -19.21
CA LEU A 162 12.33 -20.40 -20.27
C LEU A 162 13.16 -20.41 -21.56
N GLY A 163 13.65 -19.23 -21.97
CA GLY A 163 14.51 -19.10 -23.15
C GLY A 163 15.84 -19.86 -23.00
N ARG A 164 16.40 -19.93 -21.78
CA ARG A 164 17.64 -20.67 -21.50
C ARG A 164 17.50 -22.19 -21.61
N ILE A 165 16.33 -22.74 -21.33
CA ILE A 165 16.07 -24.18 -21.48
C ILE A 165 15.49 -24.55 -22.86
N GLY A 166 15.47 -23.60 -23.80
CA GLY A 166 14.97 -23.82 -25.16
C GLY A 166 13.46 -23.99 -25.26
N VAL A 167 12.69 -23.59 -24.24
CA VAL A 167 11.23 -23.63 -24.30
C VAL A 167 10.72 -22.42 -25.06
N GLU A 168 10.09 -22.68 -26.21
CA GLU A 168 9.41 -21.64 -26.99
C GLU A 168 8.20 -21.10 -26.23
N LEU A 169 8.05 -19.77 -26.25
CA LEU A 169 6.88 -19.10 -25.68
C LEU A 169 5.65 -19.44 -26.51
N ASN A 170 4.59 -19.89 -25.84
CA ASN A 170 3.33 -20.29 -26.46
C ASN A 170 2.20 -19.38 -25.98
N ASN A 171 0.99 -19.60 -26.48
CA ASN A 171 -0.17 -18.81 -26.11
C ASN A 171 -0.48 -18.82 -24.61
N GLU A 172 -0.19 -19.91 -23.89
CA GLU A 172 -0.40 -19.97 -22.44
C GLU A 172 0.58 -19.06 -21.69
N HIS A 173 1.84 -19.02 -22.12
CA HIS A 173 2.87 -18.14 -21.56
C HIS A 173 2.49 -16.67 -21.72
N TYR A 174 2.08 -16.28 -22.94
CA TYR A 174 1.65 -14.91 -23.22
C TYR A 174 0.34 -14.54 -22.52
N SER A 175 -0.62 -15.46 -22.46
CA SER A 175 -1.89 -15.24 -21.74
C SER A 175 -1.65 -15.02 -20.24
N PHE A 176 -0.77 -15.81 -19.62
CA PHE A 176 -0.40 -15.63 -18.21
C PHE A 176 0.27 -14.27 -17.98
N MET A 177 1.22 -13.87 -18.84
CA MET A 177 1.84 -12.56 -18.76
C MET A 177 0.82 -11.43 -18.91
N GLY A 178 -0.03 -11.52 -19.93
CA GLY A 178 -1.10 -10.56 -20.18
C GLY A 178 -2.08 -10.43 -19.02
N PHE A 179 -2.40 -11.53 -18.32
CA PHE A 179 -3.22 -11.50 -17.11
C PHE A 179 -2.57 -10.69 -15.98
N ILE A 180 -1.28 -10.93 -15.72
CA ILE A 180 -0.53 -10.20 -14.69
C ILE A 180 -0.44 -8.71 -15.05
N ASP A 181 -0.07 -8.40 -16.29
CA ASP A 181 0.08 -7.02 -16.78
C ASP A 181 -1.24 -6.26 -16.74
N PHE A 182 -2.33 -6.91 -17.13
CA PHE A 182 -3.67 -6.34 -17.05
C PHE A 182 -4.06 -6.04 -15.59
N ALA A 183 -3.76 -6.94 -14.65
CA ALA A 183 -4.04 -6.72 -13.24
C ALA A 183 -3.19 -5.57 -12.65
N LEU A 184 -1.92 -5.49 -13.01
CA LEU A 184 -1.02 -4.41 -12.62
C LEU A 184 -1.49 -3.05 -13.15
N PHE A 185 -1.81 -2.97 -14.43
CA PHE A 185 -2.23 -1.72 -15.06
C PHE A 185 -3.60 -1.26 -14.55
N SER A 186 -4.57 -2.17 -14.48
CA SER A 186 -5.92 -1.87 -13.98
C SER A 186 -5.89 -1.35 -12.54
N SER A 187 -5.05 -1.94 -11.68
CA SER A 187 -4.93 -1.50 -10.29
C SER A 187 -4.18 -0.18 -10.13
N LEU A 188 -3.19 0.12 -10.98
CA LEU A 188 -2.56 1.44 -11.04
C LEU A 188 -3.55 2.53 -11.46
N VAL A 189 -4.37 2.27 -12.49
CA VAL A 189 -5.43 3.19 -12.92
C VAL A 189 -6.43 3.41 -11.78
N LEU A 190 -6.90 2.34 -11.14
CA LEU A 190 -7.81 2.43 -10.00
C LEU A 190 -7.22 3.26 -8.85
N PHE A 191 -5.95 3.03 -8.53
CA PHE A 191 -5.23 3.79 -7.49
C PHE A 191 -5.12 5.28 -7.85
N ALA A 192 -4.76 5.60 -9.10
CA ALA A 192 -4.68 6.98 -9.59
C ALA A 192 -6.05 7.68 -9.53
N VAL A 193 -7.12 7.01 -9.96
CA VAL A 193 -8.50 7.52 -9.89
C VAL A 193 -8.87 7.84 -8.44
N VAL A 194 -8.60 6.94 -7.49
CA VAL A 194 -8.88 7.19 -6.05
C VAL A 194 -8.09 8.39 -5.51
N LEU A 195 -6.82 8.54 -5.90
CA LEU A 195 -6.01 9.69 -5.50
C LEU A 195 -6.55 11.01 -6.07
N ILE A 196 -7.00 11.00 -7.32
CA ILE A 196 -7.61 12.18 -7.96
C ILE A 196 -8.92 12.53 -7.27
N PHE A 197 -9.83 11.58 -7.06
CA PHE A 197 -11.12 11.83 -6.39
C PHE A 197 -10.94 12.37 -4.96
N THR A 198 -9.97 11.86 -4.21
CA THR A 198 -9.69 12.35 -2.85
C THR A 198 -9.09 13.76 -2.86
N ARG A 199 -8.29 14.12 -3.88
CA ARG A 199 -7.81 15.48 -4.12
C ARG A 199 -8.92 16.44 -4.56
N VAL A 200 -9.76 16.05 -5.52
CA VAL A 200 -10.85 16.87 -6.06
C VAL A 200 -11.91 17.14 -5.00
N SER A 201 -12.34 16.13 -4.24
CA SER A 201 -13.27 16.34 -3.11
C SER A 201 -12.71 17.27 -2.04
N SER A 202 -11.39 17.25 -1.81
CA SER A 202 -10.76 18.19 -0.89
C SER A 202 -10.67 19.62 -1.45
N LEU A 203 -10.73 19.81 -2.77
CA LEU A 203 -10.67 21.12 -3.42
C LEU A 203 -12.08 21.74 -3.55
N ALA A 204 -13.09 20.94 -3.91
CA ALA A 204 -14.47 21.40 -4.03
C ALA A 204 -15.03 21.98 -2.72
N LYS A 205 -14.56 21.49 -1.56
CA LYS A 205 -14.94 22.00 -0.23
C LYS A 205 -14.23 23.28 0.19
N LYS A 206 -13.24 23.77 -0.56
CA LYS A 206 -12.55 25.06 -0.31
C LYS A 206 -13.20 26.22 -1.06
N THR A 207 -14.01 25.93 -2.05
CA THR A 207 -14.68 26.91 -2.92
C THR A 207 -16.17 27.08 -2.60
N SER A 208 -16.68 26.36 -1.62
CA SER A 208 -18.00 26.54 -0.98
C SER A 208 -17.81 27.10 0.42
#